data_AF-A0A9W8D1N9-F1
#
_entry.id   AF-A0A9W8D1N9-F1
#
_cell.length_a   1.000
_cell.length_b   1.000
_cell.length_c   1.000
_cell.angle_alpha   90.00
_cell.angle_beta   90.00
_cell.angle_gamma   90.00
#
_symmetry.space_group_name_H-M   'P 1'
#
loop_
_entity.id
_entity.type
_entity.pdbx_description
1 polymer ?
#
loop_
_entity_poly.entity_id
_entity_poly.type
_entity_poly.pdbx_seq_one_letter_code
_entity_poly.pdbx_strand_id
1 'polypeptide(L)'
;MDPAQVIDLTGSSDNEDPVAMKHTKIKAIGDYIRNRVAGPHHAETIRVEDLASTPSTVLCTKQTQLYSTTRDRGWACGYRNCQMLLSSLIPLPILNTVPQVIELQQMLEQAWNAGFDPDGCAQLGRV
;
A
#
# COMPACT_ATOMS: atom_id res chain seq x y z
N MET A 1 -0.38 29.54 -5.26
CA MET A 1 -1.08 28.83 -6.33
C MET A 1 -0.04 28.42 -7.35
N ASP A 2 0.31 27.15 -7.37
CA ASP A 2 1.08 26.51 -8.43
C ASP A 2 0.34 25.18 -8.72
N PRO A 3 -0.26 24.99 -9.91
CA PRO A 3 -1.17 23.89 -10.14
C PRO A 3 -0.40 22.59 -10.35
N ALA A 4 -0.83 21.55 -9.64
CA ALA A 4 -0.39 20.18 -9.79
C ALA A 4 -0.32 19.79 -11.27
N GLN A 5 0.84 19.27 -11.70
CA GLN A 5 0.95 18.58 -12.98
C GLN A 5 0.10 17.31 -12.92
N VAL A 6 -1.10 17.41 -13.49
CA VAL A 6 -1.98 16.28 -13.77
C VAL A 6 -1.32 15.50 -14.90
N ILE A 7 -0.84 14.29 -14.59
CA ILE A 7 -0.39 13.34 -15.61
C ILE A 7 -1.66 12.77 -16.24
N ASP A 8 -1.92 13.16 -17.49
CA ASP A 8 -2.99 12.60 -18.31
C ASP A 8 -2.66 11.14 -18.66
N LEU A 9 -3.50 10.21 -18.20
CA LEU A 9 -3.40 8.77 -18.43
C LEU A 9 -4.39 8.26 -19.50
N THR A 10 -4.98 9.15 -20.31
CA THR A 10 -6.02 8.78 -21.29
C THR A 10 -5.50 8.60 -22.73
N GLY A 11 -4.20 8.39 -22.91
CA GLY A 11 -3.62 8.04 -24.21
C GLY A 11 -4.06 6.66 -24.70
N SER A 12 -5.02 6.62 -25.63
CA SER A 12 -5.38 5.42 -26.38
C SER A 12 -4.26 5.05 -27.36
N SER A 13 -3.69 3.87 -27.20
CA SER A 13 -2.88 3.20 -28.22
C SER A 13 -3.08 1.69 -28.03
N ASP A 14 -3.92 1.13 -28.89
CA ASP A 14 -4.25 -0.29 -28.96
C ASP A 14 -3.03 -1.11 -29.45
N ASN A 15 -2.02 -1.33 -28.60
CA ASN A 15 -1.10 -2.48 -28.66
C ASN A 15 -0.03 -2.46 -27.56
N GLU A 16 -0.41 -2.33 -26.29
CA GLU A 16 0.58 -2.39 -25.19
C GLU A 16 0.36 -3.61 -24.30
N ASP A 17 1.44 -4.38 -24.14
CA ASP A 17 1.52 -5.59 -23.33
C ASP A 17 1.05 -5.30 -21.87
N PRO A 18 -0.04 -5.94 -21.41
CA PRO A 18 -0.59 -5.73 -20.07
C PRO A 18 0.42 -5.98 -18.94
N VAL A 19 1.41 -6.85 -19.18
CA VAL A 19 2.46 -7.21 -18.23
C VAL A 19 3.52 -6.10 -18.15
N ALA A 20 3.87 -5.49 -19.28
CA ALA A 20 4.79 -4.35 -19.33
C ALA A 20 4.21 -3.12 -18.60
N MET A 21 2.91 -2.87 -18.76
CA MET A 21 2.21 -1.78 -18.09
C MET A 21 2.08 -1.97 -16.57
N LYS A 22 1.87 -3.22 -16.09
CA LYS A 22 1.90 -3.55 -14.65
C LYS A 22 3.29 -3.33 -14.04
N HIS A 23 4.35 -3.80 -14.72
CA HIS A 23 5.74 -3.60 -14.27
C HIS A 23 6.13 -2.12 -14.23
N THR A 24 5.64 -1.33 -15.18
CA THR A 24 5.91 0.12 -15.26
C THR A 24 5.27 0.86 -14.09
N LYS A 25 4.05 0.48 -13.69
CA LYS A 25 3.38 1.04 -12.50
C LYS A 25 4.08 0.65 -11.20
N ILE A 26 4.52 -0.61 -11.04
CA ILE A 26 5.26 -1.07 -9.86
C ILE A 26 6.61 -0.32 -9.75
N LYS A 27 7.32 -0.15 -10.87
CA LYS A 27 8.58 0.59 -10.92
C LYS A 27 8.38 2.08 -10.57
N ALA A 28 7.35 2.71 -11.13
CA ALA A 28 7.00 4.10 -10.80
C ALA A 28 6.66 4.28 -9.32
N ILE A 29 5.97 3.31 -8.69
CA ILE A 29 5.71 3.29 -7.25
C ILE A 29 7.02 3.14 -6.46
N GLY A 30 7.89 2.22 -6.87
CA GLY A 30 9.20 2.02 -6.23
C GLY A 30 10.09 3.26 -6.31
N ASP A 31 10.05 3.97 -7.44
CA ASP A 31 10.79 5.21 -7.64
C ASP A 31 10.15 6.36 -6.85
N TYR A 32 8.82 6.45 -6.81
CA TYR A 32 8.10 7.43 -5.98
C TYR A 32 8.37 7.26 -4.49
N ILE A 33 8.33 6.02 -3.98
CA ILE A 33 8.65 5.71 -2.58
C ILE A 33 10.11 6.08 -2.29
N ARG A 34 11.07 5.62 -3.11
CA ARG A 34 12.50 5.92 -2.92
C ARG A 34 12.79 7.42 -2.93
N ASN A 35 12.20 8.16 -3.86
CA ASN A 35 12.40 9.60 -3.97
C ASN A 35 11.70 10.39 -2.85
N ARG A 36 10.66 9.83 -2.20
CA ARG A 36 10.00 10.44 -1.04
C ARG A 36 10.66 10.08 0.29
N VAL A 37 11.39 8.96 0.38
CA VAL A 37 12.22 8.61 1.57
C VAL A 37 13.37 9.61 1.77
N ALA A 38 13.79 10.31 0.71
CA ALA A 38 14.77 11.39 0.78
C ALA A 38 14.17 12.77 1.17
N GLY A 39 12.84 12.90 1.21
CA GLY A 39 12.12 14.10 1.66
C GLY A 39 11.65 14.00 3.12
N PRO A 40 11.17 15.09 3.74
CA PRO A 40 10.74 15.09 5.13
C PRO A 40 9.72 13.96 5.35
N HIS A 41 10.12 12.98 6.16
CA HIS A 41 9.27 11.86 6.52
C HIS A 41 7.91 12.41 6.96
N HIS A 42 6.81 11.88 6.42
CA HIS A 42 5.46 12.11 6.96
C HIS A 42 5.29 11.50 8.37
N ALA A 43 6.39 11.12 9.02
CA ALA A 43 6.43 10.78 10.42
C ALA A 43 6.15 12.06 11.21
N GLU A 44 4.95 12.13 11.77
CA GLU A 44 4.59 13.23 12.63
C GLU A 44 5.17 12.96 14.02
N THR A 45 6.08 13.83 14.46
CA THR A 45 6.49 13.86 15.86
C THR A 45 5.33 14.43 16.66
N ILE A 46 4.49 13.55 17.23
CA ILE A 46 3.52 13.97 18.23
C ILE A 46 4.26 14.16 19.55
N ARG A 47 4.42 15.42 19.96
CA ARG A 47 4.77 15.73 21.35
C ARG A 47 3.53 15.46 22.18
N VAL A 48 3.48 14.29 22.83
CA VAL A 48 2.41 13.98 23.77
C VAL A 48 2.71 14.77 25.05
N GLU A 49 2.00 15.87 25.24
CA GLU A 49 2.21 16.83 26.35
C GLU A 49 1.90 16.19 27.72
N ASP A 50 1.21 15.05 27.72
CA ASP A 50 0.69 14.37 28.92
C ASP A 50 1.45 13.09 29.34
N LEU A 51 2.56 12.71 28.69
CA LEU A 51 3.42 11.61 29.16
C LEU A 51 4.65 12.18 29.85
N ALA A 52 4.49 12.55 31.13
CA ALA A 52 5.42 13.32 31.96
C ALA A 52 6.89 12.83 32.08
N SER A 53 7.31 11.77 31.37
CA SER A 53 8.69 11.28 31.34
C SER A 53 9.26 10.91 29.96
N THR A 54 8.52 11.09 28.85
CA THR A 54 9.00 10.63 27.53
C THR A 54 9.57 11.80 26.71
N PRO A 55 10.89 11.84 26.41
CA PRO A 55 11.54 13.02 25.84
C PRO A 55 11.12 13.34 24.40
N SER A 56 10.67 12.35 23.61
CA SER A 56 10.05 12.51 22.29
C SER A 56 9.53 11.17 21.75
N THR A 57 8.40 11.18 21.04
CA THR A 57 7.85 10.01 20.35
C THR A 57 7.63 10.35 18.87
N VAL A 58 8.05 9.47 17.98
CA VAL A 58 7.83 9.59 16.53
C VAL A 58 6.76 8.58 16.13
N LEU A 59 5.71 9.02 15.43
CA LEU A 59 4.65 8.15 14.93
C LEU A 59 4.65 8.16 13.40
N CYS A 60 4.15 7.07 12.79
CA CYS A 60 4.15 6.93 11.34
C CYS A 60 3.25 7.95 10.63
N THR A 61 1.96 7.99 10.98
CA THR A 61 0.96 8.91 10.44
C THR A 61 -0.34 8.84 11.22
N LYS A 62 -1.13 9.93 11.22
CA LYS A 62 -2.50 9.98 11.74
C LYS A 62 -3.55 9.40 10.80
N GLN A 63 -3.21 9.09 9.55
CA GLN A 63 -4.16 8.63 8.53
C GLN A 63 -4.44 7.12 8.59
N THR A 64 -3.70 6.36 9.38
CA THR A 64 -3.90 4.91 9.52
C THR A 64 -5.27 4.60 10.15
N GLN A 65 -6.03 3.74 9.49
CA GLN A 65 -7.32 3.22 9.98
C GLN A 65 -7.15 1.79 10.50
N LEU A 66 -7.92 1.45 11.54
CA LEU A 66 -7.99 0.09 12.07
C LEU A 66 -9.09 -0.70 11.38
N TYR A 67 -8.79 -1.94 10.99
CA TYR A 67 -9.73 -2.83 10.32
C TYR A 67 -9.94 -4.09 11.14
N SER A 68 -11.20 -4.39 11.48
CA SER A 68 -11.57 -5.59 12.21
C SER A 68 -13.02 -5.96 11.93
N THR A 69 -13.31 -7.25 11.75
CA THR A 69 -14.68 -7.76 11.71
C THR A 69 -14.75 -9.07 12.49
N THR A 70 -15.96 -9.45 12.92
CA THR A 70 -16.17 -10.74 13.58
C THR A 70 -16.13 -11.91 12.61
N ARG A 71 -16.44 -11.68 11.33
CA ARG A 71 -16.55 -12.70 10.27
C ARG A 71 -15.22 -13.38 9.96
N ASP A 72 -14.11 -12.69 10.16
CA ASP A 72 -12.77 -13.13 9.78
C ASP A 72 -11.80 -13.24 10.98
N ARG A 73 -12.38 -13.31 12.17
CA ARG A 73 -11.66 -13.49 13.42
C ARG A 73 -10.92 -14.83 13.41
N GLY A 74 -9.64 -14.79 13.76
CA GLY A 74 -8.79 -15.97 13.93
C GLY A 74 -7.95 -16.35 12.72
N TRP A 75 -8.20 -15.80 11.53
CA TRP A 75 -7.41 -16.13 10.33
C TRP A 75 -6.94 -14.92 9.53
N ALA A 76 -7.66 -13.79 9.58
CA ALA A 76 -7.39 -12.67 8.67
C ALA A 76 -6.41 -11.61 9.21
N CYS A 77 -5.68 -11.86 10.30
CA CYS A 77 -4.83 -10.86 10.94
C CYS A 77 -3.77 -10.28 9.98
N GLY A 78 -3.16 -11.10 9.12
CA GLY A 78 -2.23 -10.64 8.09
C GLY A 78 -2.89 -9.67 7.09
N TYR A 79 -4.10 -9.98 6.63
CA TYR A 79 -4.86 -9.10 5.74
C TYR A 79 -5.25 -7.79 6.43
N ARG A 80 -5.66 -7.83 7.70
CA ARG A 80 -5.98 -6.62 8.48
C ARG A 80 -4.76 -5.71 8.69
N ASN A 81 -3.58 -6.29 8.92
CA ASN A 81 -2.33 -5.53 8.97
C ASN A 81 -2.01 -4.88 7.61
N CYS A 82 -2.23 -5.61 6.50
CA CYS A 82 -2.10 -5.04 5.16
C CYS A 82 -3.07 -3.88 4.94
N GLN A 83 -4.33 -4.00 5.35
CA GLN A 83 -5.31 -2.92 5.24
C GLN A 83 -4.92 -1.68 6.06
N MET A 84 -4.40 -1.88 7.28
CA MET A 84 -3.84 -0.78 8.09
C MET A 84 -2.70 -0.07 7.34
N LEU A 85 -1.75 -0.82 6.79
CA LEU A 85 -0.66 -0.24 6.00
C LEU A 85 -1.20 0.51 4.77
N LEU A 86 -2.10 -0.08 4.00
CA LEU A 86 -2.67 0.55 2.80
C LEU A 86 -3.47 1.81 3.11
N SER A 87 -4.15 1.88 4.26
CA SER A 87 -4.86 3.10 4.68
C SER A 87 -3.92 4.29 4.90
N SER A 88 -2.70 4.04 5.37
CA SER A 88 -1.67 5.07 5.52
C SER A 88 -1.20 5.66 4.18
N LEU A 89 -1.46 4.94 3.08
CA LEU A 89 -1.04 5.31 1.73
C LEU A 89 -2.16 5.96 0.91
N ILE A 90 -3.41 6.00 1.38
CA ILE A 90 -4.52 6.69 0.69
C ILE A 90 -4.20 8.16 0.34
N PRO A 91 -3.50 8.95 1.18
CA PRO A 91 -3.13 10.32 0.80
C PRO A 91 -2.18 10.41 -0.39
N LEU A 92 -1.53 9.30 -0.75
CA LEU A 92 -0.69 9.22 -1.94
C LEU A 92 -1.58 8.90 -3.15
N PRO A 93 -1.34 9.49 -4.33
CA PRO A 93 -2.17 9.30 -5.53
C PRO A 93 -2.00 7.91 -6.18
N ILE A 94 -1.57 6.92 -5.41
CA ILE A 94 -1.34 5.53 -5.82
C ILE A 94 -2.52 4.61 -5.44
N LEU A 95 -3.30 4.98 -4.41
CA LEU A 95 -4.37 4.17 -3.86
C LEU A 95 -5.58 5.05 -3.53
N ASN A 96 -6.72 4.75 -4.15
CA ASN A 96 -7.96 5.51 -3.92
C ASN A 96 -8.76 4.98 -2.72
N THR A 97 -8.66 3.68 -2.43
CA THR A 97 -9.41 3.00 -1.37
C THR A 97 -8.59 1.84 -0.80
N VAL A 98 -8.93 1.41 0.41
CA VAL A 98 -8.39 0.16 0.98
C VAL A 98 -9.22 -1.02 0.50
N PRO A 99 -8.62 -2.04 -0.16
CA PRO A 99 -9.32 -3.22 -0.63
C PRO A 99 -9.82 -4.09 0.53
N GLN A 100 -10.92 -4.80 0.31
CA GLN A 100 -11.45 -5.82 1.21
C GLN A 100 -10.53 -7.04 1.27
N VAL A 101 -10.71 -7.89 2.30
CA VAL A 101 -9.90 -9.11 2.48
C VAL A 101 -9.97 -10.03 1.26
N ILE A 102 -11.14 -10.17 0.64
CA ILE A 102 -11.30 -10.99 -0.57
C ILE A 102 -10.54 -10.43 -1.78
N GLU A 103 -10.51 -9.10 -1.92
CA GLU A 103 -9.77 -8.43 -2.99
C GLU A 103 -8.26 -8.60 -2.77
N LEU A 104 -7.79 -8.52 -1.52
CA LEU A 104 -6.40 -8.81 -1.17
C LEU A 104 -6.00 -10.26 -1.48
N GLN A 105 -6.88 -11.23 -1.23
CA GLN A 105 -6.65 -12.63 -1.61
C GLN A 105 -6.51 -12.78 -3.13
N GLN A 106 -7.41 -12.15 -3.90
CA GLN A 106 -7.35 -12.16 -5.36
C GLN A 106 -6.09 -11.50 -5.90
N MET A 107 -5.67 -10.37 -5.31
CA MET A 107 -4.43 -9.68 -5.68
C MET A 107 -3.19 -10.54 -5.39
N LEU A 108 -3.18 -11.27 -4.27
CA LEU A 108 -2.11 -12.20 -3.93
C LEU A 108 -2.02 -13.36 -4.94
N GLU A 109 -3.16 -13.98 -5.27
CA GLU A 109 -3.22 -15.05 -6.28
C GLU A 109 -2.82 -14.56 -7.68
N GLN A 110 -3.18 -13.33 -8.04
CA GLN A 110 -2.72 -12.71 -9.28
C GLN A 110 -1.22 -12.45 -9.29
N ALA A 111 -0.62 -12.10 -8.14
CA ALA A 111 0.83 -11.95 -8.03
C ALA A 111 1.54 -13.30 -8.21
N TRP A 112 1.02 -14.37 -7.58
CA TRP A 112 1.54 -15.72 -7.81
C TRP A 112 1.43 -16.16 -9.28
N ASN A 113 0.29 -15.94 -9.92
CA ASN A 113 0.10 -16.22 -11.35
C ASN A 113 1.03 -15.40 -12.27
N ALA A 114 1.52 -14.25 -11.79
CA ALA A 114 2.51 -13.43 -12.50
C ALA A 114 3.97 -13.86 -12.21
N GLY A 115 4.18 -14.93 -11.44
CA GLY A 115 5.50 -15.50 -11.14
C GLY A 115 6.18 -14.91 -9.90
N PHE A 116 5.48 -14.11 -9.09
CA PHE A 116 6.01 -13.64 -7.82
C PHE A 116 5.90 -14.76 -6.77
N ASP A 117 6.93 -14.95 -5.96
CA ASP A 117 6.95 -15.86 -4.80
C ASP A 117 6.34 -17.26 -5.07
N PRO A 118 6.94 -18.06 -5.99
CA PRO A 118 6.45 -19.40 -6.29
C PRO A 118 6.53 -20.34 -5.08
N ASP A 119 7.52 -20.14 -4.21
CA ASP A 119 7.67 -20.95 -2.99
C ASP A 119 6.53 -20.69 -2.01
N GLY A 120 6.17 -19.42 -1.78
CA GLY A 120 5.01 -19.05 -0.95
C GLY A 120 3.67 -19.51 -1.53
N CYS A 121 3.53 -19.47 -2.85
CA CYS A 121 2.37 -20.05 -3.56
C CYS A 121 2.22 -21.55 -3.24
N ALA A 122 3.30 -22.31 -3.42
CA ALA A 122 3.32 -23.76 -3.19
C ALA A 122 3.06 -24.13 -1.72
N GLN A 123 3.58 -23.35 -0.76
CA GLN A 123 3.33 -23.53 0.67
C GLN A 123 1.84 -23.47 1.04
N LEU A 124 1.04 -22.72 0.27
CA LEU A 124 -0.39 -22.55 0.49
C LEU A 124 -1.24 -23.44 -0.42
N GLY A 125 -0.63 -24.45 -1.06
CA GLY A 125 -1.33 -25.43 -1.89
C GLY A 125 -1.87 -24.85 -3.20
N ARG A 126 -1.29 -23.73 -3.66
CA ARG A 126 -1.54 -23.16 -4.98
C ARG A 126 -0.32 -23.49 -5.84
N VAL A 127 -0.50 -24.31 -6.88
CA VAL A 127 0.53 -24.71 -7.84
C VAL A 127 -0.07 -24.65 -9.24
#